data_AF-A0A1H2GP22-F1
#
_entry.id   AF-A0A1H2GP22-F1
#
_cell.length_a   1.000
_cell.length_b   1.000
_cell.length_c   1.000
_cell.angle_alpha   90.00
_cell.angle_beta   90.00
_cell.angle_gamma   90.00
#
_symmetry.space_group_name_H-M   'P 1'
#
loop_
_entity.id
_entity.type
_entity.pdbx_description
1 polymer ?
#
loop_
_entity_poly.entity_id
_entity_poly.type
_entity_poly.pdbx_seq_one_letter_code
_entity_poly.pdbx_strand_id
1 'polypeptide(L)'
;MNENALKLLLEASAIKAILVMAQGSLFHVEVKTAGGSKVLVTGRGDVRHWRSIDACAKWLRKIGIGHATIHIDQWHPDQKALELNRNVSTVY
;
A
#
# COMPACT_ATOMS: atom_id res chain seq x y z
N MET A 1 -1.80 -8.04 -2.21
CA MET A 1 -3.05 -8.48 -1.55
C MET A 1 -4.08 -7.36 -1.61
N ASN A 2 -5.38 -7.65 -1.67
CA ASN A 2 -6.43 -6.63 -1.67
C ASN A 2 -6.97 -6.35 -0.25
N GLU A 3 -7.89 -5.39 -0.11
CA GLU A 3 -8.47 -4.98 1.18
C GLU A 3 -9.17 -6.13 1.92
N ASN A 4 -9.90 -7.00 1.21
CA ASN A 4 -10.62 -8.12 1.83
C ASN A 4 -9.65 -9.13 2.43
N ALA A 5 -8.57 -9.48 1.70
CA ALA A 5 -7.53 -10.35 2.22
C ALA A 5 -6.83 -9.74 3.45
N LEU A 6 -6.61 -8.42 3.45
CA LEU A 6 -6.04 -7.73 4.60
C LEU A 6 -6.95 -7.81 5.83
N LYS A 7 -8.26 -7.62 5.67
CA LYS A 7 -9.23 -7.76 6.78
C LYS A 7 -9.23 -9.16 7.36
N LEU A 8 -9.24 -10.19 6.50
CA LEU A 8 -9.16 -11.59 6.96
C LEU A 8 -7.88 -11.86 7.76
N LEU A 9 -6.74 -11.32 7.34
CA LEU A 9 -5.48 -11.46 8.08
C LEU A 9 -5.51 -10.69 9.41
N LEU A 10 -6.19 -9.54 9.46
CA LEU A 10 -6.37 -8.76 10.68
C LEU A 10 -7.22 -9.53 11.70
N GLU A 11 -8.35 -10.08 11.26
CA GLU A 11 -9.25 -10.89 12.09
C GLU A 11 -8.55 -12.16 12.60
N ALA A 12 -7.75 -12.79 11.76
CA ALA A 12 -6.94 -13.95 12.13
C ALA A 12 -5.69 -13.62 12.96
N SER A 13 -5.42 -12.34 13.29
CA SER A 13 -4.20 -11.90 13.97
C SER A 13 -2.90 -12.37 13.29
N ALA A 14 -2.91 -12.48 11.97
CA ALA A 14 -1.79 -13.00 11.16
C ALA A 14 -0.86 -11.90 10.63
N ILE A 15 -1.15 -10.64 10.96
CA ILE A 15 -0.34 -9.47 10.59
C ILE A 15 0.73 -9.25 11.66
N LYS A 16 2.00 -9.27 11.25
CA LYS A 16 3.13 -8.97 12.12
C LYS A 16 3.45 -7.48 12.17
N ALA A 17 3.37 -6.80 11.02
CA ALA A 17 3.63 -5.37 10.91
C ALA A 17 2.98 -4.78 9.66
N ILE A 18 2.69 -3.48 9.74
CA ILE A 18 2.24 -2.65 8.62
C ILE A 18 3.35 -1.63 8.34
N LEU A 19 3.84 -1.63 7.12
CA LEU A 19 4.89 -0.75 6.65
C LEU A 19 4.32 0.19 5.59
N VAL A 20 4.42 1.48 5.81
CA VAL A 20 4.13 2.52 4.81
C VAL A 20 5.46 2.84 4.13
N MET A 21 5.56 2.52 2.85
CA MET A 21 6.77 2.71 2.06
C MET A 21 6.61 3.95 1.20
N ALA A 22 7.53 4.91 1.35
CA ALA A 22 7.68 5.99 0.40
C ALA A 22 8.29 5.47 -0.91
N GLN A 23 7.80 5.97 -2.04
CA GLN A 23 8.37 5.74 -3.36
C GLN A 23 8.17 6.99 -4.23
N GLY A 24 9.25 7.76 -4.44
CA GLY A 24 9.16 9.08 -5.09
C GLY A 24 8.29 10.03 -4.25
N SER A 25 7.23 10.58 -4.87
CA SER A 25 6.22 11.43 -4.21
C SER A 25 4.97 10.68 -3.75
N LEU A 26 4.99 9.34 -3.76
CA LEU A 26 3.86 8.48 -3.37
C LEU A 26 4.21 7.60 -2.18
N PHE A 27 3.16 7.05 -1.58
CA PHE A 27 3.24 6.03 -0.54
C PHE A 27 2.47 4.79 -0.96
N HIS A 28 3.00 3.61 -0.69
CA HIS A 28 2.26 2.35 -0.70
C HIS A 28 2.36 1.65 0.64
N VAL A 29 1.58 0.59 0.82
CA VAL A 29 1.58 -0.19 2.06
C VAL A 29 2.04 -1.61 1.77
N GLU A 30 2.97 -2.09 2.60
CA GLU A 30 3.34 -3.48 2.71
C GLU A 30 2.88 -4.06 4.04
N VAL A 31 2.41 -5.30 3.98
CA VAL A 31 1.93 -6.05 5.14
C VAL A 31 2.90 -7.21 5.35
N LYS A 32 3.54 -7.24 6.51
CA LYS A 32 4.39 -8.35 6.92
C LYS A 32 3.53 -9.41 7.59
N THR A 33 3.61 -10.64 7.09
CA THR A 33 2.98 -11.82 7.68
C THR A 33 4.05 -12.87 7.97
N ALA A 34 3.66 -14.02 8.54
CA ALA A 34 4.59 -15.15 8.69
C ALA A 34 5.16 -15.64 7.34
N GLY A 35 4.41 -15.51 6.25
CA GLY A 35 4.82 -15.89 4.90
C GLY A 35 5.58 -14.81 4.11
N GLY A 36 6.00 -13.71 4.77
CA GLY A 36 6.77 -12.63 4.15
C GLY A 36 6.00 -11.32 3.95
N SER A 37 6.56 -10.42 3.14
CA SER A 37 5.95 -9.14 2.77
C SER A 37 4.94 -9.32 1.63
N LYS A 38 3.79 -8.65 1.72
CA LYS A 38 2.83 -8.54 0.61
C LYS A 38 2.44 -7.09 0.42
N VAL A 39 2.60 -6.58 -0.79
CA VAL A 39 2.17 -5.22 -1.18
C VAL A 39 0.65 -5.15 -1.28
N LEU A 40 0.06 -4.05 -0.81
CA LEU A 40 -1.37 -3.80 -0.94
C LEU A 40 -1.72 -3.35 -2.37
N VAL A 41 -2.73 -3.97 -2.94
CA VAL A 41 -3.25 -3.67 -4.27
C VAL A 41 -4.72 -3.24 -4.19
N THR A 42 -5.16 -2.49 -5.20
CA THR A 42 -6.56 -2.16 -5.43
C THR A 42 -7.35 -3.40 -5.86
N GLY A 43 -8.68 -3.30 -5.92
CA GLY A 43 -9.52 -4.38 -6.44
C GLY A 43 -9.21 -4.77 -7.90
N ARG A 44 -8.55 -3.89 -8.67
CA ARG A 44 -8.12 -4.14 -10.05
C ARG A 44 -6.73 -4.79 -10.16
N GLY A 45 -6.02 -4.95 -9.04
CA GLY A 45 -4.68 -5.54 -9.01
C GLY A 45 -3.53 -4.53 -9.04
N ASP A 46 -3.79 -3.26 -9.36
CA ASP A 46 -2.77 -2.19 -9.29
C ASP A 46 -2.29 -1.96 -7.86
N VAL A 47 -1.00 -1.63 -7.67
CA VAL A 47 -0.50 -1.19 -6.36
C VAL A 47 -1.29 0.02 -5.88
N ARG A 48 -1.73 -0.04 -4.63
CA ARG A 48 -2.49 1.06 -4.04
C ARG A 48 -1.54 2.12 -3.53
N HIS A 49 -1.66 3.31 -4.11
CA HIS A 49 -0.84 4.46 -3.76
C HIS A 49 -1.66 5.56 -3.07
N TRP A 50 -0.98 6.32 -2.22
CA TRP A 50 -1.46 7.55 -1.62
C TRP A 50 -0.50 8.69 -1.92
N ARG A 51 -1.05 9.90 -2.10
CA ARG A 51 -0.26 11.13 -2.28
C ARG A 51 0.18 11.77 -0.97
N SER A 52 -0.44 11.39 0.14
CA SER A 52 -0.11 11.94 1.47
C SER A 52 -0.21 10.87 2.55
N ILE A 53 0.60 11.05 3.60
CA ILE A 53 0.58 10.19 4.79
C ILE A 53 -0.76 10.29 5.52
N ASP A 54 -1.37 11.48 5.59
CA ASP A 54 -2.70 11.67 6.20
C ASP A 54 -3.78 10.81 5.53
N ALA A 55 -3.84 10.79 4.19
CA ALA A 55 -4.81 9.97 3.47
C ALA A 55 -4.55 8.47 3.68
N CYS A 56 -3.28 8.07 3.76
CA CYS A 56 -2.89 6.70 4.08
C CYS A 56 -3.33 6.31 5.51
N ALA A 57 -3.00 7.14 6.50
CA ALA A 57 -3.33 6.91 7.91
C ALA A 57 -4.84 6.87 8.16
N LYS A 58 -5.61 7.78 7.55
CA LYS A 58 -7.08 7.75 7.59
C LYS A 58 -7.65 6.44 7.06
N TRP A 59 -7.10 5.94 5.96
CA TRP A 59 -7.55 4.66 5.40
C TRP A 59 -7.16 3.48 6.30
N LEU A 60 -5.92 3.44 6.82
CA LEU A 60 -5.46 2.41 7.75
C LEU A 60 -6.36 2.36 9.00
N ARG A 61 -6.67 3.54 9.59
CA ARG A 61 -7.57 3.64 10.75
C ARG A 61 -8.96 3.12 10.43
N LYS A 62 -9.50 3.45 9.24
CA LYS A 62 -10.83 2.98 8.79
C LYS A 62 -10.92 1.45 8.72
N ILE A 63 -9.84 0.76 8.39
CA ILE A 63 -9.82 -0.70 8.28
C ILE A 63 -9.41 -1.40 9.60
N GLY A 64 -9.25 -0.66 10.69
CA GLY A 64 -8.93 -1.20 12.01
C GLY A 64 -7.44 -1.30 12.34
N ILE A 65 -6.56 -0.72 11.53
CA ILE A 65 -5.12 -0.67 11.81
C ILE A 65 -4.81 0.57 12.65
N GLY A 66 -4.28 0.36 13.86
CA GLY A 66 -3.92 1.44 14.79
C GLY A 66 -2.44 1.85 14.76
N HIS A 67 -1.56 1.01 14.21
CA HIS A 67 -0.12 1.24 14.20
C HIS A 67 0.50 0.85 12.86
N ALA A 68 1.43 1.67 12.37
CA ALA A 68 2.22 1.41 11.17
C ALA A 68 3.58 2.09 11.29
N THR A 69 4.61 1.50 10.68
CA THR A 69 5.95 2.08 10.57
C THR A 69 6.11 2.72 9.20
N ILE A 70 6.66 3.92 9.13
CA ILE A 70 6.96 4.58 7.87
C ILE A 70 8.43 4.42 7.50
N HIS A 71 8.67 4.05 6.25
CA HIS A 71 9.99 4.02 5.61
C HIS A 71 10.05 5.14 4.58
N ILE A 72 11.02 6.04 4.73
CA ILE A 72 11.19 7.23 3.89
C ILE A 72 12.46 7.17 3.02
N ASP A 73 13.11 6.00 2.97
CA ASP A 73 14.39 5.80 2.28
C ASP A 73 14.34 6.16 0.78
N GLN A 74 13.17 6.04 0.15
CA GLN A 74 12.94 6.38 -1.27
C GLN A 74 12.01 7.59 -1.45
N TRP A 75 11.85 8.43 -0.44
CA TRP A 75 11.07 9.65 -0.55
C TRP A 75 11.81 10.71 -1.36
N HIS A 76 11.19 11.18 -2.45
CA HIS A 76 11.72 12.24 -3.29
C HIS A 76 10.55 13.15 -3.72
N PRO A 77 10.28 14.25 -2.99
CA PRO A 77 9.04 15.03 -3.17
C PRO A 77 8.97 15.72 -4.53
N ASP A 78 10.12 16.12 -5.08
CA ASP A 78 10.22 16.73 -6.42
C ASP A 78 10.14 15.72 -7.56
N GLN A 79 10.21 14.42 -7.23
CA GLN A 79 10.03 13.38 -8.24
C GLN A 79 8.55 13.24 -8.52
N LYS A 80 8.12 13.76 -9.68
CA LYS A 80 6.77 13.49 -10.19
C LYS A 80 6.54 11.98 -10.16
N ALA A 81 5.40 11.58 -9.58
CA ALA A 81 4.94 10.20 -9.66
C ALA A 81 5.04 9.75 -11.11
N LEU A 82 5.74 8.63 -11.36
CA LEU A 82 5.78 8.04 -12.69
C LEU A 82 4.32 7.89 -13.14
N GLU A 83 3.93 8.54 -14.23
CA GLU A 83 2.61 8.31 -14.80
C GLU A 83 2.59 6.86 -15.28
N LEU A 84 1.94 5.99 -14.50
CA LEU A 84 1.66 4.62 -14.90
C LEU A 84 0.80 4.72 -16.16
N ASN A 85 1.44 4.51 -17.31
CA ASN A 85 0.81 4.60 -18.62
C ASN A 85 -0.24 3.48 -18.71
N ARG A 86 -1.52 3.82 -18.47
CA ARG A 86 -2.67 2.90 -18.42
C ARG A 86 -3.13 2.42 -19.81
N ASN A 87 -2.25 2.42 -20.80
CA ASN A 87 -2.55 1.92 -22.13
C ASN A 87 -2.02 0.49 -22.26
N VAL A 88 -2.76 -0.48 -21.70
CA VAL A 88 -2.70 -1.84 -22.23
C VAL A 88 -3.62 -1.86 -23.44
N SER A 89 -3.04 -1.61 -24.62
CA SER A 89 -3.67 -1.93 -25.89
C SER A 89 -3.89 -3.44 -25.93
N THR A 90 -5.10 -3.90 -25.61
CA THR A 90 -5.53 -5.24 -26.01
C THR A 90 -5.79 -5.18 -27.52
N VAL A 91 -4.76 -5.50 -28.28
CA VAL A 91 -4.88 -5.84 -29.70
C VAL A 91 -5.24 -7.33 -29.75
N TYR A 92 -6.48 -7.64 -30.11
CA TYR A 92 -6.88 -8.86 -30.81
C TYR A 92 -8.06 -8.55 -31.72
#